data_AF-A0A3R7VR56-F1
#
_entry.id   AF-A0A3R7VR56-F1
#
_cell.length_a   1.000
_cell.length_b   1.000
_cell.length_c   1.000
_cell.angle_alpha   90.00
_cell.angle_beta   90.00
_cell.angle_gamma   90.00
#
_symmetry.space_group_name_H-M   'P 1'
#
loop_
_entity.id
_entity.type
_entity.pdbx_description
1 polymer ?
#
loop_
_entity_poly.entity_id
_entity_poly.type
_entity_poly.pdbx_seq_one_letter_code
_entity_poly.pdbx_strand_id
1 'polypeptide(L)'
;PDRVRTAIEHAVADPRADAIAITGGTGIAPRDGTVEVVRDLIDVELDGYGERFRALSVDAIGVAGLLSRATAGVIRREAGGGLLVFSMPGSVHAVETATSELVIPLLRHAIHEVRR
;
A
#
# COMPACT_ATOMS: atom_id res chain seq x y z
N PRO A 1 -6.12 4.58 -12.89
CA PRO A 1 -5.77 3.14 -12.78
C PRO A 1 -4.49 2.80 -13.56
N ASP A 2 -4.47 3.04 -14.87
CA ASP A 2 -3.34 2.66 -15.74
C ASP A 2 -2.01 3.28 -15.31
N ARG A 3 -2.01 4.58 -14.99
CA ARG A 3 -0.81 5.27 -14.47
C ARG A 3 -0.25 4.64 -13.19
N VAL A 4 -1.11 4.12 -12.33
CA VAL A 4 -0.69 3.44 -11.09
C VAL A 4 -0.02 2.12 -11.44
N ARG A 5 -0.64 1.32 -12.33
CA ARG A 5 -0.06 0.06 -12.80
C ARG A 5 1.32 0.27 -13.43
N THR A 6 1.45 1.19 -14.38
CA THR A 6 2.74 1.48 -15.03
C THR A 6 3.79 1.94 -14.03
N ALA A 7 3.43 2.75 -13.02
CA ALA A 7 4.38 3.17 -11.99
C ALA A 7 4.86 1.99 -11.12
N ILE A 8 3.95 1.06 -10.78
CA ILE A 8 4.30 -0.16 -10.04
C ILE A 8 5.22 -1.03 -10.88
N GLU A 9 4.89 -1.28 -12.15
CA GLU A 9 5.71 -2.09 -13.07
C GLU A 9 7.14 -1.52 -13.23
N HIS A 10 7.26 -0.20 -13.38
CA HIS A 10 8.57 0.46 -13.39
C HIS A 10 9.35 0.25 -12.09
N ALA A 11 8.68 0.31 -10.93
CA ALA A 11 9.33 0.06 -9.64
C ALA A 11 9.70 -1.41 -9.44
N VAL A 12 8.90 -2.35 -9.96
CA VAL A 12 9.23 -3.78 -9.96
C VAL A 12 10.49 -4.03 -10.79
N ALA A 13 10.65 -3.32 -11.92
CA ALA A 13 11.82 -3.42 -12.78
C ALA A 13 13.09 -2.72 -12.24
N ASP A 14 13.00 -1.77 -11.30
CA ASP A 14 14.18 -1.13 -10.70
C ASP A 14 14.74 -1.99 -9.56
N PRO A 15 15.95 -2.60 -9.70
CA PRO A 15 16.54 -3.46 -8.67
C PRO A 15 16.92 -2.70 -7.38
N ARG A 16 16.92 -1.36 -7.40
CA ARG A 16 17.23 -0.52 -6.23
C ARG A 16 15.99 -0.17 -5.40
N ALA A 17 14.79 -0.43 -5.91
CA ALA A 17 13.56 -0.16 -5.18
C ALA A 17 13.22 -1.33 -4.26
N ASP A 18 13.09 -1.07 -2.95
CA ASP A 18 12.68 -2.06 -1.96
C ASP A 18 11.21 -1.94 -1.57
N ALA A 19 10.67 -0.74 -1.66
CA ALA A 19 9.29 -0.44 -1.35
C ALA A 19 8.77 0.72 -2.19
N ILE A 20 7.46 0.74 -2.42
CA ILE A 20 6.72 1.87 -2.97
C ILE A 20 5.54 2.23 -2.09
N ALA A 21 5.26 3.53 -2.00
CA ALA A 21 4.09 4.07 -1.34
C ALA A 21 3.27 4.87 -2.35
N ILE A 22 1.98 4.55 -2.44
CA ILE A 22 1.03 5.17 -3.37
C ILE A 22 -0.04 5.86 -2.53
N THR A 23 -0.28 7.14 -2.81
CA THR A 23 -1.31 7.93 -2.12
C THR A 23 -2.37 8.39 -3.11
N GLY A 24 -3.64 8.24 -2.71
CA GLY A 24 -4.80 8.67 -3.50
C GLY A 24 -5.37 7.61 -4.45
N GLY A 25 -6.54 7.90 -5.01
CA GLY A 25 -7.28 6.96 -5.87
C GLY A 25 -7.88 5.75 -5.14
N THR A 26 -8.01 5.83 -3.80
CA THR A 26 -8.57 4.77 -2.95
C THR A 26 -9.99 5.07 -2.44
N GLY A 27 -10.65 6.13 -2.92
CA GLY A 27 -12.05 6.43 -2.58
C GLY A 27 -13.04 5.41 -3.19
N ILE A 28 -14.34 5.65 -3.09
CA ILE A 28 -15.38 4.77 -3.66
C ILE A 28 -15.95 5.30 -4.98
N ALA A 29 -15.37 6.35 -5.55
CA ALA A 29 -15.84 6.89 -6.82
C ALA A 29 -15.40 6.00 -7.99
N PRO A 30 -16.08 6.03 -9.16
CA PRO A 30 -15.73 5.20 -10.32
C PRO A 30 -14.29 5.37 -10.85
N ARG A 31 -13.65 6.51 -10.54
CA ARG A 31 -12.25 6.79 -10.91
C ARG A 31 -11.22 6.20 -9.95
N ASP A 32 -11.65 5.79 -8.75
CA ASP A 32 -10.79 5.31 -7.68
C ASP A 32 -10.54 3.81 -7.84
N GLY A 33 -9.38 3.47 -8.39
CA GLY A 33 -8.99 2.08 -8.68
C GLY A 33 -7.62 1.67 -8.14
N THR A 34 -7.00 2.47 -7.25
CA THR A 34 -5.64 2.20 -6.75
C THR A 34 -5.58 0.88 -5.98
N VAL A 35 -6.56 0.62 -5.11
CA VAL A 35 -6.61 -0.61 -4.28
C VAL A 35 -6.75 -1.85 -5.17
N GLU A 36 -7.62 -1.77 -6.18
CA GLU A 36 -7.85 -2.84 -7.15
C GLU A 36 -6.58 -3.14 -7.95
N VAL A 37 -5.90 -2.11 -8.45
CA VAL A 37 -4.64 -2.28 -9.19
C VAL A 37 -3.55 -2.90 -8.33
N VAL A 38 -3.44 -2.49 -7.05
CA VAL A 38 -2.43 -3.07 -6.15
C VAL A 38 -2.74 -4.52 -5.84
N ARG A 39 -4.00 -4.85 -5.52
CA ARG A 39 -4.43 -6.22 -5.24
C ARG A 39 -4.24 -7.18 -6.40
N ASP A 40 -4.43 -6.70 -7.62
CA ASP A 40 -4.21 -7.48 -8.84
C ASP A 40 -2.73 -7.82 -9.08
N LEU A 41 -1.81 -7.01 -8.54
CA LEU A 41 -0.37 -7.14 -8.80
C LEU A 41 0.42 -7.84 -7.68
N ILE A 42 -0.10 -7.86 -6.45
CA ILE A 42 0.59 -8.46 -5.31
C ILE A 42 0.43 -9.98 -5.29
N ASP A 43 1.52 -10.69 -4.99
CA ASP A 43 1.51 -12.14 -4.78
C ASP A 43 1.10 -12.52 -3.35
N VAL A 44 1.40 -11.63 -2.40
CA VAL A 44 1.10 -11.81 -0.98
C VAL A 44 0.43 -10.54 -0.48
N GLU A 45 -0.85 -10.63 -0.10
CA GLU A 45 -1.56 -9.53 0.57
C GLU A 45 -1.17 -9.46 2.05
N LEU A 46 -0.97 -8.23 2.54
CA LEU A 46 -0.73 -7.93 3.95
C LEU A 46 -2.04 -7.38 4.57
N ASP A 47 -3.03 -8.25 4.75
CA ASP A 47 -4.40 -7.87 5.18
C ASP A 47 -4.41 -6.94 6.41
N GLY A 48 -3.55 -7.26 7.40
CA GLY A 48 -3.42 -6.51 8.64
C GLY A 48 -3.08 -5.02 8.45
N TYR A 49 -2.47 -4.63 7.33
CA TYR A 49 -2.22 -3.21 7.01
C TYR A 49 -3.53 -2.45 6.78
N GLY A 50 -4.39 -2.97 5.91
CA GLY A 50 -5.67 -2.34 5.57
C GLY A 50 -6.63 -2.37 6.75
N GLU A 51 -6.64 -3.47 7.51
CA GLU A 51 -7.43 -3.63 8.74
C GLU A 51 -7.02 -2.60 9.80
N ARG A 52 -5.72 -2.52 10.11
CA ARG A 52 -5.23 -1.60 11.13
C ARG A 52 -5.43 -0.14 10.72
N PHE A 53 -5.20 0.19 9.45
CA PHE A 53 -5.44 1.53 8.94
C PHE A 53 -6.92 1.94 9.06
N ARG A 54 -7.84 1.02 8.77
CA ARG A 54 -9.28 1.27 8.91
C ARG A 54 -9.67 1.44 10.37
N ALA A 55 -9.13 0.62 11.28
CA ALA A 55 -9.37 0.79 12.72
C ALA A 55 -8.92 2.17 13.21
N LEU A 56 -7.70 2.60 12.86
CA LEU A 56 -7.19 3.94 13.18
C LEU A 56 -8.05 5.05 12.56
N SER A 57 -8.55 4.84 11.33
CA SER A 57 -9.47 5.79 10.69
C SER A 57 -10.80 5.90 11.44
N VAL A 58 -11.37 4.78 11.90
CA VAL A 58 -12.61 4.78 12.68
C VAL A 58 -12.41 5.48 14.01
N ASP A 59 -11.28 5.27 14.68
CA ASP A 59 -10.94 5.97 15.92
C ASP A 59 -10.80 7.48 15.71
N ALA A 60 -10.24 7.91 14.56
CA ALA A 60 -10.00 9.31 14.26
C ALA A 60 -11.24 10.07 13.75
N ILE A 61 -12.04 9.46 12.85
CA ILE A 61 -13.13 10.13 12.12
C ILE A 61 -14.48 9.40 12.22
N GLY A 62 -14.62 8.44 13.13
CA GLY A 62 -15.86 7.72 13.40
C GLY A 62 -16.32 6.84 12.24
N VAL A 63 -17.64 6.75 12.02
CA VAL A 63 -18.26 5.89 11.00
C VAL A 63 -17.73 6.18 9.58
N ALA A 64 -17.33 7.41 9.29
CA ALA A 64 -16.74 7.78 8.00
C ALA A 64 -15.42 7.01 7.73
N GLY A 65 -14.70 6.60 8.77
CA GLY A 65 -13.50 5.77 8.68
C GLY A 65 -13.76 4.40 8.05
N LEU A 66 -15.00 3.91 8.05
CA LEU A 66 -15.35 2.68 7.33
C LEU A 66 -15.14 2.78 5.82
N LEU A 67 -15.19 4.00 5.26
CA LEU A 67 -14.92 4.25 3.84
C LEU A 67 -13.43 4.28 3.49
N SER A 68 -12.54 4.35 4.48
CA SER A 68 -11.09 4.34 4.25
C SER A 68 -10.65 3.06 3.56
N ARG A 69 -10.08 3.15 2.36
CA ARG A 69 -9.48 2.00 1.68
C ARG A 69 -7.97 2.18 1.59
N ALA A 70 -7.26 1.16 2.06
CA ALA A 70 -5.81 1.02 2.03
C ALA A 70 -5.51 -0.48 1.87
N THR A 71 -4.46 -0.82 1.12
CA THR A 71 -3.96 -2.20 0.99
C THR A 71 -2.45 -2.18 0.84
N ALA A 72 -1.81 -3.27 1.24
CA ALA A 72 -0.38 -3.47 1.08
C ALA A 72 -0.08 -4.92 0.74
N GLY A 73 1.08 -5.16 0.14
CA GLY A 73 1.48 -6.50 -0.27
C GLY A 73 2.92 -6.59 -0.73
N VAL A 74 3.29 -7.78 -1.17
CA VAL A 74 4.59 -8.07 -1.78
C VAL A 74 4.38 -8.47 -3.24
N ILE A 75 5.13 -7.85 -4.14
CA ILE A 75 5.27 -8.29 -5.53
C ILE A 75 6.63 -9.00 -5.65
N ARG A 76 6.62 -10.28 -6.03
CA ARG A 76 7.81 -11.10 -6.25
C ARG A 76 8.50 -10.67 -7.54
N ARG A 77 9.83 -10.75 -7.55
CA ARG A 77 10.66 -10.45 -8.71
C ARG A 77 11.26 -11.72 -9.28
N GLU A 78 11.40 -11.79 -10.60
CA GLU A 78 12.05 -12.92 -11.28
C GLU A 78 13.50 -13.14 -10.81
N ALA A 79 14.22 -12.05 -10.56
CA ALA A 79 15.61 -12.08 -10.07
C ALA A 79 15.76 -12.47 -8.59
N GLY A 80 14.66 -12.81 -7.91
CA GLY A 80 14.62 -13.11 -6.48
C GLY A 80 14.24 -11.90 -5.62
N GLY A 81 13.73 -12.19 -4.43
CA GLY A 81 13.21 -11.21 -3.48
C GLY A 81 11.82 -10.66 -3.84
N GLY A 82 11.48 -9.47 -3.34
CA GLY A 82 10.22 -8.81 -3.64
C GLY A 82 10.21 -7.31 -3.36
N LEU A 83 9.27 -6.62 -3.98
CA LEU A 83 8.96 -5.20 -3.76
C LEU A 83 7.78 -5.10 -2.79
N LEU A 84 7.94 -4.33 -1.71
CA LEU A 84 6.82 -3.97 -0.85
C LEU A 84 5.98 -2.87 -1.50
N VAL A 85 4.65 -3.02 -1.49
CA VAL A 85 3.73 -2.02 -2.02
C VAL A 85 2.77 -1.61 -0.91
N PHE A 86 2.65 -0.31 -0.69
CA PHE A 86 1.69 0.27 0.25
C PHE A 86 0.80 1.27 -0.49
N SER A 87 -0.52 1.14 -0.37
CA SER A 87 -1.48 2.12 -0.89
C SER A 87 -2.32 2.69 0.23
N MET A 88 -2.47 4.02 0.24
CA MET A 88 -3.15 4.76 1.29
C MET A 88 -4.00 5.90 0.69
N PRO A 89 -4.97 6.43 1.46
CA PRO A 89 -5.76 7.58 1.01
C PRO A 89 -4.93 8.83 0.69
N GLY A 90 -5.56 9.75 -0.05
CA GLY A 90 -4.93 10.97 -0.55
C GLY A 90 -4.85 12.15 0.43
N SER A 91 -5.57 12.09 1.56
CA SER A 91 -5.55 13.17 2.55
C SER A 91 -4.24 13.17 3.35
N VAL A 92 -3.69 14.36 3.63
CA VAL A 92 -2.45 14.53 4.40
C VAL A 92 -2.48 13.73 5.71
N HIS A 93 -3.56 13.85 6.48
CA HIS A 93 -3.70 13.13 7.75
C HIS A 93 -3.63 11.60 7.59
N ALA A 94 -4.32 11.04 6.58
CA ALA A 94 -4.23 9.61 6.29
C ALA A 94 -2.82 9.16 5.91
N VAL A 95 -2.10 9.98 5.15
CA VAL A 95 -0.70 9.69 4.78
C VAL A 95 0.20 9.72 6.02
N GLU A 96 0.05 10.72 6.88
CA GLU A 96 0.78 10.80 8.16
C GLU A 96 0.50 9.56 9.01
N THR A 97 -0.76 9.21 9.26
CA THR A 97 -1.14 8.02 10.03
C THR A 97 -0.58 6.73 9.41
N ALA A 98 -0.75 6.53 8.10
CA ALA A 98 -0.26 5.33 7.44
C ALA A 98 1.27 5.22 7.52
N THR A 99 1.98 6.34 7.35
CA THR A 99 3.44 6.33 7.34
C THR A 99 4.04 6.19 8.73
N SER A 100 3.58 6.98 9.72
CA SER A 100 4.14 6.99 11.08
C SER A 100 3.78 5.72 11.86
N GLU A 101 2.53 5.28 11.78
CA GLU A 101 2.03 4.19 12.61
C GLU A 101 2.28 2.80 11.99
N LEU A 102 2.34 2.71 10.66
CA LEU A 102 2.34 1.42 9.95
C LEU A 102 3.58 1.22 9.09
N VAL A 103 3.82 2.07 8.09
CA VAL A 103 4.85 1.82 7.08
C VAL A 103 6.25 1.91 7.67
N ILE A 104 6.62 3.04 8.28
CA ILE A 104 7.99 3.27 8.78
C ILE A 104 8.40 2.24 9.84
N PRO A 105 7.56 1.92 10.86
CA PRO A 105 7.90 0.90 11.86
C PRO A 105 8.10 -0.50 11.27
N LEU A 106 7.33 -0.85 10.23
CA LEU A 106 7.37 -2.16 9.59
C LEU A 106 8.54 -2.30 8.60
N LEU A 107 8.92 -1.19 7.94
CA LEU A 107 9.68 -1.21 6.68
C LEU A 107 10.98 -2.00 6.76
N ARG A 108 11.81 -1.77 7.79
CA ARG A 108 13.10 -2.46 7.95
C ARG A 108 12.92 -3.97 8.03
N HIS A 109 11.99 -4.42 8.86
CA HIS A 109 11.76 -5.84 9.08
C HIS A 109 11.18 -6.50 7.82
N ALA A 110 10.18 -5.85 7.21
CA ALA A 110 9.57 -6.36 5.99
C ALA A 110 10.57 -6.48 4.83
N ILE A 111 11.44 -5.49 4.61
CA ILE A 111 12.49 -5.54 3.57
C ILE A 111 13.42 -6.73 3.79
N HIS A 112 13.79 -7.00 5.05
CA HIS A 112 14.64 -8.14 5.39
C HIS A 112 13.96 -9.48 5.08
N GLU A 113 12.67 -9.62 5.44
CA GLU A 113 11.92 -10.86 5.18
C GLU A 113 11.70 -11.12 3.69
N VAL A 114 11.37 -10.10 2.90
CA VAL A 114 11.12 -10.29 1.45
C VAL A 114 12.38 -10.56 0.63
N ARG A 115 13.57 -10.32 1.19
CA ARG A 115 14.87 -10.54 0.53
C ARG A 115 15.52 -11.88 0.88
N ARG A 116 14.96 -12.63 1.84
CA ARG A 116 15.39 -14.00 2.15
C ARG A 116 14.98 -14.96 1.05
#